data_AF-A0A9E2E294-F1
#
_entry.id   AF-A0A9E2E294-F1
#
_cell.length_a   1.000
_cell.length_b   1.000
_cell.length_c   1.000
_cell.angle_alpha   90.00
_cell.angle_beta   90.00
_cell.angle_gamma   90.00
#
_symmetry.space_group_name_H-M   'P 1'
#
loop_
_entity.id
_entity.type
_entity.pdbx_description
1 polymer ?
#
loop_
_entity_poly.entity_id
_entity_poly.type
_entity_poly.pdbx_seq_one_letter_code
_entity_poly.pdbx_strand_id
1 'polypeptide(L)'
;AARDGYMAVSTDADLLQMFLDGKTMGSLAKRDGLATAATSVGGMDSGFFSYQNDRDMVLSAMDTLRDNADQFDMIFSMIPMDGFGEVSLSEWLDFSLLPTGSKIAKYFDFTVYGAETNDRGISLKMFSPRPATLKR
;
A
#
# COMPACT_ATOMS: atom_id res chain seq x y z
N ALA A 1 11.74 9.22 2.83
CA ALA A 1 12.90 9.83 2.16
C ALA A 1 12.47 10.48 0.86
N ALA A 2 13.13 11.56 0.40
CA ALA A 2 12.78 12.23 -0.86
C ALA A 2 14.04 12.49 -1.71
N ARG A 3 13.97 12.16 -3.01
CA ARG A 3 15.06 12.31 -3.97
C ARG A 3 14.52 12.35 -5.40
N ASP A 4 15.10 13.18 -6.27
CA ASP A 4 14.81 13.25 -7.72
C ASP A 4 13.31 13.43 -8.06
N GLY A 5 12.57 14.14 -7.21
CA GLY A 5 11.13 14.38 -7.37
C GLY A 5 10.22 13.26 -6.87
N TYR A 6 10.79 12.17 -6.31
CA TYR A 6 10.04 11.05 -5.75
C TYR A 6 10.12 11.03 -4.22
N MET A 7 9.02 10.63 -3.59
CA MET A 7 8.95 10.31 -2.17
C MET A 7 8.93 8.79 -1.99
N ALA A 8 9.89 8.27 -1.23
CA ALA A 8 9.93 6.87 -0.83
C ALA A 8 9.51 6.74 0.64
N VAL A 9 8.59 5.80 0.89
CA VAL A 9 8.12 5.42 2.22
C VAL A 9 8.40 3.92 2.38
N SER A 10 9.05 3.56 3.49
CA SER A 10 9.41 2.18 3.83
C SER A 10 9.62 2.11 5.34
N THR A 11 9.37 0.94 5.93
CA THR A 11 9.73 0.63 7.32
C THR A 11 11.18 0.15 7.46
N ASP A 12 11.86 -0.13 6.34
CA ASP A 12 13.25 -0.55 6.28
C ASP A 12 14.15 0.68 6.04
N ALA A 13 14.97 1.01 7.04
CA ALA A 13 15.87 2.16 7.00
C ALA A 13 17.00 1.99 5.98
N ASP A 14 17.48 0.77 5.75
CA ASP A 14 18.53 0.50 4.77
C ASP A 14 18.01 0.72 3.35
N LEU A 15 16.74 0.36 3.08
CA LEU A 15 16.09 0.68 1.79
C LEU A 15 15.98 2.19 1.57
N LEU A 16 15.61 2.95 2.60
CA LEU A 16 15.53 4.41 2.52
C LEU A 16 16.91 5.03 2.30
N GLN A 17 17.95 4.53 2.99
CA GLN A 17 19.32 5.00 2.81
C GLN A 17 19.84 4.65 1.42
N MET A 18 19.58 3.44 0.90
CA MET A 18 19.93 3.05 -0.46
C MET A 18 19.27 3.97 -1.50
N PHE A 19 17.99 4.31 -1.31
CA PHE A 19 17.29 5.27 -2.16
C PHE A 19 17.94 6.65 -2.11
N LEU A 20 18.29 7.14 -0.92
CA LEU A 20 18.99 8.42 -0.74
C LEU A 20 20.39 8.41 -1.36
N ASP A 21 21.09 7.29 -1.31
CA ASP A 21 22.40 7.08 -1.95
C ASP A 21 22.28 6.99 -3.49
N GLY A 22 21.08 6.79 -4.03
CA GLY A 22 20.85 6.58 -5.47
C GLY A 22 21.19 5.16 -5.93
N LYS A 23 21.30 4.21 -4.99
CA LYS A 23 21.48 2.79 -5.30
C LYS A 23 20.13 2.21 -5.70
N THR A 24 20.12 1.44 -6.78
CA THR A 24 18.89 0.82 -7.29
C THR A 24 18.96 -0.70 -7.15
N MET A 25 17.88 -1.35 -6.70
CA MET A 25 17.75 -2.81 -6.69
C MET A 25 17.13 -3.39 -7.96
N GLY A 26 17.15 -2.62 -9.05
CA GLY A 26 16.45 -2.91 -10.29
C GLY A 26 15.46 -1.80 -10.63
N SER A 27 15.15 -1.70 -11.92
CA SER A 27 14.23 -0.67 -12.41
C SER A 27 12.79 -1.14 -12.25
N LEU A 28 11.98 -0.34 -11.55
CA LEU A 28 10.54 -0.55 -11.45
C LEU A 28 9.88 -0.61 -12.83
N ALA A 29 10.41 0.13 -13.83
CA ALA A 29 9.92 0.09 -15.21
C ALA A 29 10.05 -1.30 -15.88
N LYS A 30 10.91 -2.17 -15.36
CA LYS A 30 11.05 -3.56 -15.83
C LYS A 30 10.06 -4.53 -15.18
N ARG A 31 9.20 -4.05 -14.27
CA ARG A 31 8.19 -4.90 -13.63
C ARG A 31 7.10 -5.27 -14.65
N ASP A 32 6.88 -6.57 -14.80
CA ASP A 32 5.86 -7.10 -15.71
C ASP A 32 4.47 -6.54 -15.36
N GLY A 33 3.73 -6.13 -16.40
CA GLY A 33 2.38 -5.59 -16.26
C GLY A 33 2.30 -4.16 -15.73
N LEU A 34 3.40 -3.55 -15.26
CA LEU A 34 3.38 -2.19 -14.70
C LEU A 34 2.95 -1.14 -15.72
N ALA A 35 3.47 -1.19 -16.95
CA ALA A 35 3.12 -0.22 -17.99
C ALA A 35 1.61 -0.26 -18.32
N THR A 36 1.04 -1.47 -18.37
CA THR A 36 -0.40 -1.67 -18.58
C THR A 36 -1.22 -1.15 -17.39
N ALA A 37 -0.81 -1.47 -16.16
CA ALA A 37 -1.45 -0.97 -14.95
C ALA A 37 -1.41 0.56 -14.86
N ALA A 38 -0.26 1.17 -15.17
CA ALA A 38 -0.09 2.61 -15.18
C ALA A 38 -1.01 3.29 -16.20
N THR A 39 -1.17 2.70 -17.39
CA THR A 39 -2.11 3.20 -18.40
C THR A 39 -3.54 3.25 -17.87
N SER A 40 -3.96 2.27 -17.06
CA SER A 40 -5.30 2.24 -16.44
C SER A 40 -5.58 3.41 -15.49
N VAL A 41 -4.55 4.06 -14.96
CA VAL A 41 -4.69 5.21 -14.06
C VAL A 41 -4.32 6.56 -14.69
N GLY A 42 -4.11 6.60 -16.02
CA GLY A 42 -3.77 7.82 -16.76
C GLY A 42 -2.29 7.93 -17.16
N GLY A 43 -1.48 6.91 -16.85
CA GLY A 43 -0.05 6.89 -17.16
C GLY A 43 0.82 7.52 -16.08
N MET A 44 2.14 7.36 -16.23
CA MET A 44 3.13 7.89 -15.27
C MET A 44 3.34 9.40 -15.40
N ASP A 45 2.92 10.00 -16.52
CA ASP A 45 3.07 11.43 -16.81
C ASP A 45 1.82 12.27 -16.45
N SER A 46 0.83 11.69 -15.76
CA SER A 46 -0.49 12.31 -15.49
C SER A 46 -0.50 13.40 -14.41
N GLY A 47 0.68 13.78 -13.88
CA GLY A 47 0.86 14.79 -12.83
C GLY A 47 1.15 14.19 -11.45
N PHE A 48 0.45 13.11 -11.08
CA PHE A 48 0.77 12.29 -9.92
C PHE A 48 0.66 10.81 -10.28
N PHE A 49 1.71 10.06 -9.94
CA PHE A 49 1.74 8.61 -10.08
C PHE A 49 2.33 8.00 -8.81
N SER A 50 1.68 6.99 -8.28
CA SER A 50 2.17 6.23 -7.12
C SER A 50 2.12 4.73 -7.39
N TYR A 51 3.08 4.02 -6.82
CA TYR A 51 3.18 2.57 -6.82
C TYR A 51 3.26 2.08 -5.38
N GLN A 52 2.49 1.04 -5.07
CA GLN A 52 2.50 0.38 -3.78
C GLN A 52 2.68 -1.13 -3.96
N ASN A 53 3.61 -1.72 -3.21
CA ASN A 53 3.79 -3.16 -3.14
C ASN A 53 2.81 -3.74 -2.11
N ASP A 54 1.61 -4.05 -2.57
CA ASP A 54 0.52 -4.52 -1.70
C ASP A 54 0.80 -5.89 -1.11
N ARG A 55 1.49 -6.77 -1.85
CA ARG A 55 1.83 -8.09 -1.35
C ARG A 55 2.66 -7.99 -0.07
N ASP A 56 3.70 -7.17 -0.09
CA ASP A 56 4.58 -7.00 1.06
C ASP A 56 3.90 -6.19 2.18
N MET A 57 3.10 -5.18 1.80
CA MET A 57 2.27 -4.43 2.75
C MET A 57 1.31 -5.36 3.51
N VAL A 58 0.55 -6.20 2.81
CA VAL A 58 -0.42 -7.13 3.42
C VAL A 58 0.28 -8.19 4.25
N LEU A 59 1.42 -8.71 3.77
CA LEU A 59 2.20 -9.67 4.52
C LEU A 59 2.59 -9.09 5.89
N SER A 60 3.19 -7.90 5.91
CA SER A 60 3.60 -7.23 7.15
C SER A 60 2.40 -6.81 8.01
N ALA A 61 1.35 -6.23 7.42
CA ALA A 61 0.20 -5.73 8.16
C ALA A 61 -0.58 -6.84 8.87
N MET A 62 -0.80 -7.98 8.21
CA MET A 62 -1.52 -9.11 8.80
C MET A 62 -0.75 -9.75 9.96
N ASP A 63 0.55 -9.97 9.78
CA ASP A 63 1.38 -10.55 10.85
C ASP A 63 1.49 -9.57 12.03
N THR A 64 1.63 -8.26 11.78
CA THR A 64 1.66 -7.24 12.83
C THR A 64 0.33 -7.16 13.59
N LEU A 65 -0.81 -7.14 12.89
CA LEU A 65 -2.15 -7.09 13.51
C LEU A 65 -2.41 -8.33 14.37
N ARG A 66 -1.99 -9.52 13.90
CA ARG A 66 -2.16 -10.77 14.62
C ARG A 66 -1.34 -10.80 15.91
N ASP A 67 -0.11 -10.32 15.85
CA ASP A 67 0.85 -10.43 16.96
C ASP A 67 0.79 -9.22 17.94
N ASN A 68 0.24 -8.09 17.51
CA ASN A 68 0.21 -6.82 18.26
C ASN A 68 -1.18 -6.16 18.23
N ALA A 69 -2.24 -6.97 18.34
CA ALA A 69 -3.63 -6.52 18.26
C ALA A 69 -3.97 -5.36 19.22
N ASP A 70 -3.39 -5.41 20.41
CA ASP A 70 -3.52 -4.41 21.48
C ASP A 70 -2.90 -3.04 21.13
N GLN A 71 -1.85 -3.03 20.30
CA GLN A 71 -1.19 -1.78 19.87
C GLN A 71 -2.03 -0.98 18.87
N PHE A 72 -2.94 -1.65 18.16
CA PHE A 72 -3.81 -0.99 17.20
C PHE A 72 -4.98 -0.25 17.85
N ASP A 73 -5.42 -0.65 19.05
CA ASP A 73 -6.45 0.08 19.81
C ASP A 73 -6.04 1.54 20.05
N MET A 74 -4.73 1.81 20.21
CA MET A 74 -4.20 3.18 20.32
C MET A 74 -4.28 3.97 18.99
N ILE A 75 -4.03 3.33 17.85
CA ILE A 75 -4.11 3.99 16.54
C ILE A 75 -5.57 4.27 16.18
N PHE A 76 -6.47 3.35 16.48
CA PHE A 76 -7.89 3.49 16.19
C PHE A 76 -8.60 4.44 17.13
N SER A 77 -8.19 4.54 18.40
CA SER A 77 -8.69 5.57 19.33
C SER A 77 -8.32 7.01 18.93
N MET A 78 -7.36 7.19 18.02
CA MET A 78 -7.06 8.51 17.41
C MET A 78 -8.00 8.89 16.26
N ILE A 79 -8.80 7.95 15.75
CA ILE A 79 -9.85 8.27 14.78
C ILE A 79 -11.01 8.86 15.58
N PRO A 80 -11.40 10.14 15.37
CA PRO A 80 -12.49 10.75 16.12
C PRO A 80 -13.81 10.04 15.78
N MET A 81 -14.21 9.13 16.68
CA MET A 81 -15.45 8.38 16.62
C MET A 81 -16.53 9.05 17.49
N ASP A 82 -16.49 10.38 17.60
CA ASP A 82 -17.42 11.18 18.39
C ASP A 82 -18.86 10.90 17.94
N GLY A 83 -19.58 10.09 18.73
CA GLY A 83 -20.93 9.60 18.45
C GLY A 83 -21.11 8.06 18.50
N PHE A 84 -20.03 7.28 18.48
CA PHE A 84 -20.09 5.80 18.51
C PHE A 84 -19.77 5.16 19.88
N GLY A 85 -19.48 5.96 20.92
CA GLY A 85 -18.98 5.47 22.21
C GLY A 85 -17.50 5.07 22.14
N GLU A 86 -16.88 4.72 23.27
CA GLU A 86 -15.56 4.07 23.26
C GLU A 86 -15.70 2.73 22.53
N VAL A 87 -15.29 2.68 21.26
CA VAL A 87 -15.25 1.43 20.49
C VAL A 87 -13.86 0.84 20.64
N SER A 88 -13.73 -0.16 21.51
CA SER A 88 -12.56 -1.03 21.51
C SER A 88 -12.71 -2.04 20.38
N LEU A 89 -11.89 -1.95 19.34
CA LEU A 89 -11.98 -2.87 18.20
C LEU A 89 -11.62 -4.30 18.59
N SER A 90 -10.79 -4.48 19.61
CA SER A 90 -10.48 -5.80 20.17
C SER A 90 -11.69 -6.50 20.82
N GLU A 91 -12.75 -5.76 21.19
CA GLU A 91 -14.02 -6.36 21.64
C GLU A 91 -14.88 -6.86 20.47
N TRP A 92 -14.68 -6.29 19.28
CA TRP A 92 -15.48 -6.60 18.09
C TRP A 92 -14.76 -7.57 17.14
N LEU A 93 -13.43 -7.58 17.18
CA LEU A 93 -12.55 -8.33 16.29
C LEU A 93 -11.49 -9.09 17.09
N ASP A 94 -11.50 -10.41 16.98
CA ASP A 94 -10.40 -11.24 17.48
C ASP A 94 -9.30 -11.35 16.41
N PHE A 95 -8.29 -10.48 16.50
CA PHE A 95 -7.19 -10.42 15.54
C PHE A 95 -6.27 -11.67 15.59
N SER A 96 -6.31 -12.46 16.67
CA SER A 96 -5.55 -13.72 16.74
C SER A 96 -6.04 -14.76 15.73
N LEU A 97 -7.31 -14.63 15.29
CA LEU A 97 -7.93 -15.46 14.27
C LEU A 97 -7.57 -15.03 12.84
N LEU A 98 -6.88 -13.90 12.66
CA LEU A 98 -6.42 -13.52 11.34
C LEU A 98 -5.49 -14.60 10.77
N PRO A 99 -5.67 -15.00 9.50
CA PRO A 99 -4.73 -15.85 8.83
C PRO A 99 -3.37 -15.16 8.73
N THR A 100 -2.29 -15.94 8.74
CA THR A 100 -0.93 -15.41 8.54
C THR A 100 -0.84 -14.60 7.24
N GLY A 101 -0.01 -13.57 7.22
CA GLY A 101 0.19 -12.72 6.06
C GLY A 101 0.52 -13.52 4.80
N SER A 102 1.34 -14.56 4.93
CA SER A 102 1.67 -15.49 3.83
C SER A 102 0.44 -16.16 3.17
N LYS A 103 -0.63 -16.44 3.93
CA LYS A 103 -1.86 -17.05 3.39
C LYS A 103 -2.69 -16.08 2.56
N ILE A 104 -2.66 -14.80 2.90
CA ILE A 104 -3.49 -13.74 2.26
C ILE A 104 -2.71 -12.99 1.19
N ALA A 105 -1.43 -12.69 1.41
CA ALA A 105 -0.59 -11.90 0.51
C ALA A 105 -0.56 -12.44 -0.92
N LYS A 106 -0.75 -13.75 -1.13
CA LYS A 106 -0.84 -14.35 -2.48
C LYS A 106 -1.98 -13.80 -3.35
N TYR A 107 -2.98 -13.15 -2.76
CA TYR A 107 -4.10 -12.52 -3.46
C TYR A 107 -3.82 -11.08 -3.89
N PHE A 108 -2.68 -10.52 -3.45
CA PHE A 108 -2.27 -9.16 -3.73
C PHE A 108 -0.97 -9.19 -4.53
N ASP A 109 -0.81 -8.22 -5.42
CA ASP A 109 0.43 -8.04 -6.17
C ASP A 109 0.94 -6.61 -5.89
N PHE A 110 0.45 -5.64 -6.64
CA PHE A 110 0.73 -4.22 -6.44
C PHE A 110 -0.50 -3.40 -6.76
N THR A 111 -0.50 -2.13 -6.37
CA THR A 111 -1.48 -1.15 -6.80
C THR A 111 -0.78 0.09 -7.33
N VAL A 112 -1.36 0.66 -8.38
CA VAL A 112 -0.97 1.97 -8.88
C VAL A 112 -2.09 2.97 -8.67
N TYR A 113 -1.69 4.21 -8.40
CA TYR A 113 -2.59 5.35 -8.27
C TYR A 113 -2.18 6.43 -9.25
N GLY A 114 -3.17 7.09 -9.83
CA GLY A 114 -2.99 8.25 -10.68
C GLY A 114 -3.91 9.37 -10.24
N ALA A 115 -3.42 10.61 -10.31
CA ALA A 115 -4.27 11.79 -10.15
C ALA A 115 -4.03 12.74 -11.31
N GLU A 116 -5.11 13.20 -11.93
CA GLU A 116 -5.08 14.21 -12.97
C GLU A 116 -6.02 15.36 -12.60
N THR A 117 -5.64 16.58 -12.94
CA THR A 117 -6.48 17.78 -12.77
C THR A 117 -6.91 18.26 -14.16
N ASN A 118 -8.20 18.57 -14.32
CA ASN A 118 -8.75 19.20 -15.51
C ASN A 118 -9.77 20.27 -15.13
N ASP A 119 -10.36 20.94 -16.13
CA ASP A 119 -11.33 22.03 -15.93
C ASP A 119 -12.57 21.63 -15.10
N ARG A 120 -12.83 20.33 -14.93
CA ARG A 120 -13.96 19.79 -14.14
C ARG A 120 -13.56 19.38 -12.72
N GLY A 121 -12.29 19.45 -12.35
CA GLY A 121 -11.78 19.10 -11.02
C GLY A 121 -10.66 18.06 -11.05
N ILE A 122 -10.55 17.29 -9.97
CA ILE A 122 -9.50 16.29 -9.76
C ILE A 122 -10.09 14.90 -9.98
N SER A 123 -9.45 14.10 -10.82
CA SER A 123 -9.76 12.68 -11.01
C SER A 123 -8.70 11.83 -10.32
N LEU A 124 -9.13 10.99 -9.39
CA LEU A 124 -8.30 10.02 -8.68
C LEU A 124 -8.64 8.62 -9.19
N LYS A 125 -7.63 7.89 -9.67
CA LYS A 125 -7.78 6.53 -10.19
C LYS A 125 -6.88 5.59 -9.40
N MET A 126 -7.39 4.40 -9.12
CA MET A 126 -6.66 3.29 -8.51
C MET A 126 -6.82 2.07 -9.42
N PHE A 127 -5.75 1.32 -9.61
CA PHE A 127 -5.81 0.04 -10.29
C PHE A 127 -4.88 -0.98 -9.64
N SER A 128 -5.44 -2.15 -9.30
CA SER A 128 -4.71 -3.30 -8.77
C SER A 128 -4.88 -4.49 -9.73
N PRO A 129 -3.82 -4.92 -10.44
CA PRO A 129 -3.90 -6.10 -11.29
C PRO A 129 -4.07 -7.37 -10.47
N ARG A 130 -4.76 -8.35 -11.06
CA ARG A 130 -4.84 -9.71 -10.50
C ARG A 130 -3.44 -10.34 -10.50
N PRO A 131 -2.97 -10.94 -9.39
CA PRO A 131 -1.71 -11.67 -9.37
C PRO A 131 -1.69 -12.79 -10.42
N ALA A 132 -0.59 -12.90 -11.17
CA ALA A 132 -0.42 -13.89 -12.24
C ALA A 132 -0.51 -15.35 -11.76
N THR A 133 -0.29 -15.58 -10.47
CA THR A 133 -0.36 -16.91 -9.83
C THR A 133 -1.79 -17.42 -9.62
N LEU A 134 -2.80 -16.56 -9.78
CA LEU A 134 -4.21 -16.93 -9.60
C LEU A 134 -4.85 -17.28 -10.95
N LYS A 135 -5.44 -18.47 -11.04
CA LYS A 135 -6.23 -18.87 -12.21
C LYS A 135 -7.51 -18.04 -12.32
N ARG A 136 -8.02 -17.91 -13.54
CA ARG A 136 -9.24 -17.16 -13.84
C ARG A 136 -10.50 -17.92 -13.47
#